data_AF-A0A6J1WR07-F1
#
_entry.id   AF-A0A6J1WR07-F1
#
_cell.length_a   1.000
_cell.length_b   1.000
_cell.length_c   1.000
_cell.angle_alpha   90.00
_cell.angle_beta   90.00
_cell.angle_gamma   90.00
#
_symmetry.space_group_name_H-M   'P 1'
#
loop_
_entity.id
_entity.type
_entity.pdbx_description
1 polymer ?
#
loop_
_entity_poly.entity_id
_entity_poly.type
_entity_poly.pdbx_seq_one_letter_code
_entity_poly.pdbx_strand_id
1 'polypeptide(L)'
;MFADVSVLVQFALLERSSGSRERAEALFEQVLAVYPQRVDVVSAYVDMLLKGGDVDQARQVMDRMTSQKIPARKMKTLYKKWIEVEEKIGDQEQIEKIRQRAMEYIEKAQF
;
A
#
# COMPACT_ATOMS: atom_id res chain seq x y z
N MET A 1 17.49 -17.90 3.91
CA MET A 1 16.32 -18.54 3.27
C MET A 1 15.32 -17.42 3.04
N PHE A 2 15.36 -16.79 1.87
CA PHE A 2 14.50 -15.65 1.54
C PHE A 2 13.14 -16.22 1.18
N ALA A 3 12.16 -16.14 2.08
CA ALA A 3 10.79 -16.48 1.74
C ALA A 3 10.37 -15.57 0.58
N ASP A 4 10.07 -16.16 -0.57
CA ASP A 4 9.63 -15.43 -1.75
C ASP A 4 8.46 -14.53 -1.38
N VAL A 5 8.55 -13.24 -1.73
CA VAL A 5 7.51 -12.25 -1.49
C VAL A 5 6.14 -12.72 -1.99
N SER A 6 6.13 -13.56 -3.04
CA SER A 6 4.94 -14.23 -3.56
C SER A 6 4.27 -15.16 -2.54
N VAL A 7 5.04 -15.92 -1.76
CA VAL A 7 4.52 -16.82 -0.71
C VAL A 7 3.87 -16.01 0.39
N LEU A 8 4.44 -14.86 0.76
CA LEU A 8 3.88 -14.00 1.79
C LEU A 8 2.56 -13.35 1.37
N VAL A 9 2.45 -12.93 0.10
CA VAL A 9 1.18 -12.44 -0.46
C VAL A 9 0.13 -13.55 -0.50
N GLN A 10 0.51 -14.76 -0.92
CA GLN A 10 -0.38 -15.92 -0.90
C GLN A 10 -0.81 -16.28 0.54
N PHE A 11 0.10 -16.20 1.50
CA PHE A 11 -0.15 -16.51 2.91
C PHE A 11 -1.09 -15.49 3.55
N ALA A 12 -0.92 -14.20 3.26
CA ALA A 12 -1.83 -13.16 3.74
C ALA A 12 -3.25 -13.28 3.14
N LEU A 13 -3.36 -13.68 1.86
CA LEU A 13 -4.64 -14.01 1.24
C LEU A 13 -5.29 -15.26 1.87
N LEU A 14 -4.49 -16.23 2.30
CA LEU A 14 -4.96 -17.45 2.97
C LEU A 14 -5.43 -17.17 4.40
N GLU A 15 -4.68 -16.39 5.19
CA GLU A 15 -5.06 -15.96 6.54
C GLU A 15 -6.36 -15.15 6.54
N ARG A 16 -6.55 -14.32 5.51
CA ARG A 16 -7.81 -13.60 5.28
C ARG A 16 -8.99 -14.56 5.08
N SER A 17 -8.80 -15.63 4.31
CA SER A 17 -9.84 -16.66 4.12
C SER A 17 -10.10 -17.48 5.38
N SER A 18 -9.12 -17.52 6.30
CA SER A 18 -9.15 -18.29 7.54
C SER A 18 -9.73 -17.50 8.73
N GLY A 19 -10.10 -16.23 8.53
CA GLY A 19 -10.82 -15.40 9.50
C GLY A 19 -9.94 -14.68 10.54
N SER A 20 -8.62 -14.82 10.50
CA SER A 20 -7.70 -14.14 11.43
C SER A 20 -7.09 -12.91 10.78
N ARG A 21 -7.87 -11.82 10.73
CA ARG A 21 -7.44 -10.54 10.16
C ARG A 21 -6.13 -10.02 10.79
N GLU A 22 -6.03 -10.06 12.12
CA GLU A 22 -4.86 -9.57 12.87
C GLU A 22 -3.55 -10.27 12.45
N ARG A 23 -3.62 -11.56 12.13
CA ARG A 23 -2.44 -12.32 11.68
C ARG A 23 -1.98 -11.89 10.30
N ALA A 24 -2.92 -11.61 9.39
CA ALA A 24 -2.59 -11.09 8.07
C ALA A 24 -1.95 -9.69 8.17
N GLU A 25 -2.43 -8.83 9.08
CA GLU A 25 -1.83 -7.51 9.34
C GLU A 25 -0.41 -7.64 9.88
N ALA A 26 -0.21 -8.46 10.92
CA ALA A 26 1.12 -8.69 11.51
C ALA A 26 2.14 -9.23 10.50
N LEU A 27 1.70 -10.13 9.60
CA LEU A 27 2.52 -10.63 8.50
C LEU A 27 2.90 -9.52 7.52
N PHE A 28 1.94 -8.74 7.04
CA PHE A 28 2.22 -7.63 6.13
C PHE A 28 3.17 -6.61 6.75
N GLU A 29 3.03 -6.33 8.03
CA GLU A 29 3.88 -5.40 8.76
C GLU A 29 5.32 -5.92 8.90
N GLN A 30 5.50 -7.23 9.17
CA GLN A 30 6.82 -7.87 9.11
C GLN A 30 7.43 -7.81 7.71
N VAL A 31 6.64 -8.06 6.66
CA VAL A 31 7.13 -8.01 5.29
C VAL A 31 7.51 -6.59 4.88
N LEU A 32 6.75 -5.59 5.30
CA LEU A 32 7.06 -4.18 5.07
C LEU A 32 8.30 -3.71 5.84
N ALA A 33 8.53 -4.26 7.03
CA ALA A 33 9.75 -4.01 7.79
C ALA A 33 11.01 -4.54 7.07
N VAL A 34 10.89 -5.68 6.37
CA VAL A 34 12.01 -6.32 5.66
C VAL A 34 12.15 -5.83 4.21
N TYR A 35 11.02 -5.64 3.50
CA TYR A 35 10.95 -5.27 2.09
C TYR A 35 10.07 -4.03 1.84
N PRO A 36 10.47 -2.88 2.40
CA PRO A 36 9.72 -1.64 2.27
C PRO A 36 9.50 -1.20 0.81
N GLN A 37 10.44 -1.47 -0.10
CA GLN A 37 10.35 -0.96 -1.49
C GLN A 37 9.44 -1.79 -2.43
N ARG A 38 8.75 -2.82 -1.92
CA ARG A 38 7.92 -3.72 -2.74
C ARG A 38 6.48 -3.19 -2.86
N VAL A 39 6.23 -2.44 -3.94
CA VAL A 39 4.90 -1.93 -4.32
C VAL A 39 3.82 -3.00 -4.42
N ASP A 40 4.18 -4.22 -4.83
CA ASP A 40 3.24 -5.35 -4.93
C ASP A 40 2.66 -5.75 -3.57
N VAL A 41 3.50 -5.81 -2.53
CA VAL A 41 3.09 -6.14 -1.16
C VAL A 41 2.19 -5.06 -0.59
N VAL A 42 2.56 -3.80 -0.83
CA VAL A 42 1.83 -2.65 -0.33
C VAL A 42 0.46 -2.57 -0.95
N SER A 43 0.37 -2.77 -2.27
CA SER A 43 -0.92 -2.80 -2.95
C SER A 43 -1.82 -3.89 -2.35
N ALA A 44 -1.28 -5.08 -2.10
CA ALA A 44 -2.04 -6.17 -1.49
C ALA A 44 -2.47 -5.88 -0.03
N TYR A 45 -1.59 -5.26 0.76
CA TYR A 45 -1.89 -4.89 2.15
C TYR A 45 -2.98 -3.83 2.22
N VAL A 46 -2.89 -2.84 1.35
CA VAL A 46 -3.88 -1.78 1.20
C VAL A 46 -5.24 -2.34 0.78
N ASP A 47 -5.28 -3.17 -0.25
CA ASP A 47 -6.49 -3.89 -0.68
C ASP A 47 -7.11 -4.71 0.47
N MET A 48 -6.28 -5.24 1.36
CA MET A 48 -6.74 -5.94 2.56
C MET A 48 -7.39 -4.97 3.55
N LEU A 49 -6.70 -3.89 3.94
CA LEU A 49 -7.18 -2.90 4.90
C LEU A 49 -8.49 -2.26 4.46
N LEU A 50 -8.60 -1.92 3.17
CA LEU A 50 -9.81 -1.35 2.57
C LEU A 50 -11.02 -2.28 2.66
N LYS A 51 -10.81 -3.58 2.39
CA LYS A 51 -11.88 -4.57 2.55
C LYS A 51 -12.23 -4.84 4.02
N GLY A 52 -11.35 -4.45 4.94
CA GLY A 52 -11.61 -4.43 6.38
C GLY A 52 -12.29 -3.14 6.88
N GLY A 53 -12.35 -2.11 6.03
CA GLY A 53 -12.87 -0.79 6.40
C GLY A 53 -11.85 0.14 7.06
N ASP A 54 -10.58 -0.26 7.16
CA ASP A 54 -9.54 0.48 7.87
C ASP A 54 -8.77 1.39 6.91
N VAL A 55 -9.46 2.44 6.47
CA VAL A 55 -8.93 3.43 5.52
C VAL A 55 -7.78 4.23 6.15
N ASP A 56 -7.85 4.55 7.45
CA ASP A 56 -6.79 5.30 8.15
C ASP A 56 -5.46 4.55 8.18
N GLN A 57 -5.48 3.25 8.50
CA GLN A 57 -4.30 2.37 8.45
C GLN A 57 -3.72 2.33 7.04
N ALA A 58 -4.60 2.19 6.04
CA ALA A 58 -4.18 2.15 4.65
C ALA A 58 -3.45 3.46 4.26
N ARG A 59 -3.99 4.62 4.68
CA ARG A 59 -3.37 5.94 4.46
C ARG A 59 -1.99 6.04 5.11
N GLN A 60 -1.83 5.56 6.35
CA GLN A 60 -0.52 5.53 7.01
C GLN A 60 0.51 4.70 6.25
N VAL A 61 0.12 3.51 5.75
CA VAL A 61 1.01 2.65 4.97
C VAL A 61 1.47 3.37 3.70
N MET A 62 0.57 4.04 2.99
CA MET A 62 0.94 4.81 1.80
C MET A 62 1.84 5.98 2.12
N ASP A 63 1.55 6.73 3.18
CA ASP A 63 2.37 7.86 3.59
C ASP A 63 3.80 7.41 3.91
N ARG A 64 3.93 6.28 4.61
CA ARG A 64 5.21 5.64 4.90
C ARG A 64 5.95 5.18 3.64
N MET A 65 5.22 4.64 2.66
CA MET A 65 5.76 4.19 1.38
C MET A 65 6.18 5.33 0.47
N THR A 66 5.41 6.41 0.46
CA THR A 66 5.74 7.62 -0.29
C THR A 66 6.92 8.35 0.34
N SER A 67 7.08 8.30 1.66
CA SER A 67 8.29 8.78 2.34
C SER A 67 9.56 7.98 2.02
N GLN A 68 9.44 6.78 1.44
CA GLN A 68 10.59 5.98 1.03
C GLN A 68 11.07 6.35 -0.37
N LYS A 69 12.39 6.27 -0.59
CA LYS A 69 13.02 6.46 -1.89
C LYS A 69 12.67 5.29 -2.83
N ILE A 70 11.50 5.38 -3.45
CA ILE A 70 11.04 4.45 -4.49
C ILE A 70 11.19 5.16 -5.84
N PRO A 71 11.66 4.47 -6.90
CA PRO A 71 11.76 5.08 -8.22
C PRO A 71 10.42 5.62 -8.70
N ALA A 72 10.42 6.85 -9.24
CA ALA A 72 9.23 7.60 -9.63
C ALA A 72 8.24 6.82 -10.52
N ARG A 73 8.74 5.91 -11.37
CA ARG A 73 7.92 5.00 -12.19
C ARG A 73 6.98 4.13 -11.35
N LYS A 74 7.48 3.53 -10.27
CA LYS A 74 6.69 2.66 -9.38
C LYS A 74 5.73 3.47 -8.52
N MET A 75 6.17 4.65 -8.09
CA MET A 75 5.35 5.53 -7.27
C MET A 75 4.13 6.07 -8.02
N LYS A 76 4.26 6.43 -9.30
CA LYS A 76 3.13 6.84 -10.15
C LYS A 76 2.07 5.73 -10.27
N THR A 77 2.48 4.48 -10.39
CA THR A 77 1.57 3.33 -10.44
C THR A 77 0.84 3.13 -9.11
N LEU A 78 1.56 3.25 -7.99
CA LEU A 78 0.99 3.15 -6.64
C LEU A 78 -0.08 4.23 -6.41
N TYR A 79 0.24 5.49 -6.72
CA TYR A 79 -0.70 6.61 -6.58
C TYR A 79 -1.93 6.48 -7.47
N LYS A 80 -1.76 6.03 -8.72
CA LYS A 80 -2.90 5.81 -9.62
C LYS A 80 -3.86 4.77 -9.06
N LYS A 81 -3.33 3.64 -8.59
CA LYS A 81 -4.12 2.56 -8.01
C LYS A 81 -4.82 3.00 -6.72
N TRP A 82 -4.16 3.85 -5.94
CA TRP A 82 -4.73 4.45 -4.75
C TRP A 82 -5.91 5.38 -5.05
N ILE A 83 -5.79 6.23 -6.07
CA ILE A 83 -6.88 7.11 -6.50
C ILE A 83 -8.09 6.30 -6.97
N GLU A 84 -7.88 5.24 -7.77
CA GLU A 84 -8.96 4.34 -8.20
C GLU A 84 -9.68 3.66 -7.03
N VAL A 85 -8.94 3.35 -5.97
CA VAL A 85 -9.50 2.82 -4.73
C VAL A 85 -10.34 3.88 -4.02
N GLU A 86 -9.79 5.08 -3.82
CA GLU A 86 -10.45 6.13 -3.05
C GLU A 86 -11.69 6.65 -3.80
N GLU A 87 -11.68 6.61 -5.15
CA GLU A 87 -12.86 6.87 -5.99
C GLU A 87 -13.99 5.87 -5.73
N LYS A 88 -13.65 4.59 -5.48
CA LYS A 88 -14.65 3.58 -5.12
C LYS A 88 -15.19 3.76 -3.71
N ILE A 89 -14.41 4.34 -2.80
CA ILE A 89 -14.84 4.67 -1.44
C ILE A 89 -15.72 5.94 -1.46
N GLY A 90 -15.47 6.85 -2.41
CA GLY A 90 -16.21 8.10 -2.58
C GLY A 90 -15.59 9.30 -1.85
N ASP A 91 -14.35 9.18 -1.37
CA ASP A 91 -13.66 10.26 -0.63
C ASP A 91 -12.86 11.14 -1.61
N GLN A 92 -13.56 12.10 -2.22
CA GLN A 92 -12.99 13.05 -3.20
C GLN A 92 -11.92 13.97 -2.60
N GLU A 93 -12.07 14.34 -1.33
CA GLU A 93 -11.12 15.23 -0.66
C GLU A 93 -9.75 14.57 -0.52
N GLN A 94 -9.73 13.27 -0.24
CA GLN A 94 -8.50 12.51 -0.24
C GLN A 94 -7.90 12.36 -1.63
N ILE A 95 -8.71 12.07 -2.65
CA ILE A 95 -8.22 11.94 -4.03
C ILE A 95 -7.38 13.15 -4.44
N GLU A 96 -7.87 14.36 -4.15
CA GLU A 96 -7.13 15.58 -4.43
C GLU A 96 -5.83 15.70 -3.62
N LYS A 97 -5.87 15.43 -2.30
CA LYS A 97 -4.68 15.43 -1.44
C LYS A 97 -3.61 14.46 -1.94
N ILE A 98 -4.03 13.26 -2.34
CA ILE A 98 -3.15 12.20 -2.85
C ILE A 98 -2.56 12.59 -4.20
N ARG A 99 -3.37 13.18 -5.09
CA ARG A 99 -2.94 13.65 -6.40
C ARG A 99 -1.92 14.80 -6.28
N GLN A 100 -2.14 15.74 -5.37
CA GLN A 100 -1.18 16.81 -5.07
C GLN A 100 0.13 16.24 -4.51
N ARG A 101 0.06 15.37 -3.50
CA ARG A 101 1.24 14.71 -2.94
C ARG A 101 2.01 13.91 -3.99
N ALA A 102 1.31 13.23 -4.90
CA ALA A 102 1.93 12.49 -5.99
C ALA A 102 2.71 13.40 -6.95
N MET A 103 2.13 14.54 -7.34
CA MET A 103 2.84 15.53 -8.17
C MET A 103 4.05 16.09 -7.45
N GLU A 104 3.89 16.53 -6.21
CA GLU A 104 4.96 17.16 -5.43
C GLU A 104 6.13 16.19 -5.21
N TYR A 105 5.84 14.91 -5.01
CA TYR A 105 6.87 13.89 -4.88
C TYR A 105 7.59 13.61 -6.21
N ILE A 106 6.87 13.52 -7.33
CA ILE A 106 7.49 13.32 -8.66
C ILE A 106 8.39 14.50 -8.98
N GLU A 107 7.94 15.72 -8.69
CA GLU A 107 8.69 16.95 -8.95
C GLU A 107 9.97 17.02 -8.08
N LYS A 108 9.87 16.67 -6.79
CA LYS A 108 11.02 16.55 -5.88
C LYS A 108 11.97 15.40 -6.23
N ALA A 109 11.47 14.31 -6.80
CA ALA A 109 12.27 13.15 -7.20
C ALA A 109 12.93 13.31 -8.58
N GLN A 110 12.61 14.39 -9.31
CA GLN A 110 13.16 14.71 -10.62
C GLN A 110 14.40 15.64 -10.53
N PHE A 111 14.71 16.14 -9.33
CA PHE A 111 15.94 16.86 -8.97
C PHE A 111 16.90 15.95 -8.20
#